data_AF-A0A0D7B0L2-F1
#
_entry.id   AF-A0A0D7B0L2-F1
#
_cell.length_a   1.000
_cell.length_b   1.000
_cell.length_c   1.000
_cell.angle_alpha   90.00
_cell.angle_beta   90.00
_cell.angle_gamma   90.00
#
_symmetry.space_group_name_H-M   'P 1'
#
loop_
_entity.id
_entity.type
_entity.pdbx_description
1 polymer ?
#
loop_
_entity_poly.entity_id
_entity_poly.type
_entity_poly.pdbx_seq_one_letter_code
_entity_poly.pdbx_strand_id
1 'polypeptide(L)'
;MPAPLTKNKDKPKRVKHKRTISDGLAKSPLSTVPLPAAVVPTTKISPTAFRCIGSYSWATGEKNTIVVPGCPVILQTTTLPLQLKRRSHKHFVDQNGHRVPSCPLLPIFLAVPTTFDWSLVHVVAERNSLRKLLGWVQGRKKAFKIDLELVGETVLLYRWSEKTRVTIPNNDFGAAFEEAVTRPADGSPIPTHGHYRIVEYEFVLSYAVKKTHALVRPQGRHFKLRRPQSKLPH
;
A
#
# COMPACT_ATOMS: atom_id res chain seq x y z
N MET A 1 1.82 58.92 1.46
CA MET A 1 2.27 57.87 2.39
C MET A 1 1.07 57.00 2.72
N PRO A 2 0.92 55.76 2.20
CA PRO A 2 -0.20 54.90 2.55
C PRO A 2 0.10 54.13 3.85
N ALA A 3 -0.93 53.98 4.69
CA ALA A 3 -0.86 53.26 5.97
C ALA A 3 -0.65 51.75 5.79
N PRO A 4 -0.03 51.04 6.74
CA PRO A 4 0.27 49.62 6.60
C PRO A 4 -0.99 48.77 6.80
N LEU A 5 -1.21 47.83 5.86
CA LEU A 5 -2.23 46.79 5.94
C LEU A 5 -1.99 45.89 7.16
N THR A 6 -2.90 45.94 8.14
CA THR A 6 -2.93 45.05 9.28
C THR A 6 -3.23 43.62 8.83
N LYS A 7 -2.30 42.69 9.12
CA LYS A 7 -2.47 41.26 8.83
C LYS A 7 -3.65 40.71 9.64
N ASN A 8 -4.72 40.35 8.96
CA ASN A 8 -5.86 39.66 9.54
C ASN A 8 -5.41 38.29 10.09
N LYS A 9 -5.52 38.10 11.42
CA LYS A 9 -5.00 36.95 12.17
C LYS A 9 -6.01 35.82 12.36
N ASP A 10 -7.19 35.88 11.76
CA ASP A 10 -8.18 34.81 11.87
C ASP A 10 -8.18 33.89 10.65
N LYS A 11 -7.16 33.02 10.58
CA LYS A 11 -7.32 31.73 9.89
C LYS A 11 -7.84 30.73 10.91
N PRO A 12 -9.01 30.10 10.72
CA PRO A 12 -9.50 29.09 11.65
C PRO A 12 -8.43 28.00 11.81
N LYS A 13 -8.04 27.73 13.06
CA LYS A 13 -7.11 26.63 13.37
C LYS A 13 -7.76 25.35 12.87
N ARG A 14 -7.24 24.82 11.76
CA ARG A 14 -7.66 23.53 11.20
C ARG A 14 -7.39 22.45 12.24
N VAL A 15 -8.43 22.07 12.99
CA VAL A 15 -8.37 20.99 13.97
C VAL A 15 -8.00 19.74 13.20
N LYS A 16 -6.77 19.25 13.43
CA LYS A 16 -6.31 18.01 12.81
C LYS A 16 -7.07 16.88 13.49
N HIS A 17 -8.17 16.44 12.88
CA HIS A 17 -8.87 15.24 13.32
C HIS A 17 -7.88 14.07 13.27
N LYS A 18 -7.56 13.53 14.45
CA LYS A 18 -6.66 12.39 14.58
C LYS A 18 -7.46 11.15 14.17
N ARG A 19 -7.08 10.54 13.05
CA ARG A 19 -7.74 9.32 12.58
C ARG A 19 -7.59 8.22 13.63
N THR A 20 -8.67 7.53 13.96
CA THR A 20 -8.66 6.39 14.86
C THR A 20 -8.93 5.11 14.10
N ILE A 21 -8.41 3.99 14.60
CA ILE A 21 -8.56 2.69 13.93
C ILE A 21 -10.04 2.28 13.76
N SER A 22 -10.93 2.82 14.59
CA SER A 22 -12.38 2.63 14.56
C SER A 22 -13.13 3.58 13.62
N ASP A 23 -12.45 4.52 12.95
CA ASP A 23 -13.10 5.48 12.06
C ASP A 23 -13.92 4.77 10.98
N GLY A 24 -15.20 5.12 10.85
CA GLY A 24 -16.11 4.56 9.84
C GLY A 24 -16.54 3.11 10.10
N LEU A 25 -16.29 2.56 11.30
CA LEU A 25 -16.73 1.22 11.68
C LEU A 25 -17.94 1.27 12.63
N ALA A 26 -18.77 0.22 12.59
CA ALA A 26 -19.79 -0.01 13.60
C ALA A 26 -19.16 -0.30 14.98
N LYS A 27 -19.93 -0.09 16.05
CA LYS A 27 -19.45 -0.32 17.43
C LYS A 27 -19.14 -1.80 17.72
N SER A 28 -19.90 -2.71 17.13
CA SER A 28 -19.73 -4.16 17.26
C SER A 28 -19.25 -4.77 15.93
N PRO A 29 -18.38 -5.81 15.98
CA PRO A 29 -17.96 -6.50 14.78
C PRO A 29 -19.13 -7.29 14.17
N LEU A 30 -19.22 -7.30 12.84
CA LEU A 30 -20.16 -8.18 12.12
C LEU A 30 -19.80 -9.66 12.30
N SER A 31 -18.51 -9.96 12.32
CA SER A 31 -17.96 -11.29 12.54
C SER A 31 -16.57 -11.19 13.13
N THR A 32 -16.19 -12.19 13.93
CA THR A 32 -14.87 -12.31 14.54
C THR A 32 -14.19 -13.55 13.99
N VAL A 33 -13.01 -13.38 13.42
CA VAL A 33 -12.17 -14.49 12.96
C VAL A 33 -11.18 -14.83 14.08
N PRO A 34 -11.24 -16.04 14.67
CA PRO A 34 -10.27 -16.44 15.68
C PRO A 34 -8.88 -16.56 15.04
N LEU A 35 -7.84 -16.41 15.86
CA LEU A 35 -6.48 -16.73 15.42
C LEU A 35 -6.45 -18.21 14.99
N PRO A 36 -6.01 -18.53 13.76
CA PRO A 36 -5.91 -19.92 13.34
C PRO A 36 -5.00 -20.71 14.29
N ALA A 37 -5.38 -21.94 14.63
CA ALA A 37 -4.47 -22.85 15.32
C ALA A 37 -3.19 -23.02 14.48
N ALA A 38 -2.06 -23.26 15.14
CA ALA A 38 -0.81 -23.54 14.44
C ALA A 38 -0.98 -24.82 13.60
N VAL A 39 -1.21 -24.66 12.29
CA VAL A 39 -1.31 -25.78 11.36
C VAL A 39 0.10 -26.12 10.91
N VAL A 40 0.55 -27.35 11.15
CA VAL A 40 1.75 -27.88 10.50
C VAL A 40 1.43 -27.98 9.01
N PRO A 41 2.11 -27.24 8.12
CA PRO A 41 1.81 -27.29 6.70
C PRO A 41 2.05 -28.72 6.20
N THR A 42 1.00 -29.41 5.76
CA THR A 42 1.09 -30.73 5.13
C THR A 42 1.69 -30.66 3.73
N THR A 43 1.78 -29.46 3.16
CA THR A 43 2.35 -29.20 1.84
C THR A 43 3.11 -27.88 1.86
N LYS A 44 4.25 -27.85 1.16
CA LYS A 44 5.04 -26.63 0.98
C LYS A 44 4.22 -25.62 0.18
N ILE A 45 3.82 -24.53 0.82
CA ILE A 45 3.18 -23.40 0.14
C ILE A 45 4.28 -22.48 -0.38
N SER A 46 4.55 -22.54 -1.68
CA SER A 46 5.45 -21.60 -2.37
C SER A 46 4.71 -20.76 -3.38
N PRO A 47 5.01 -19.45 -3.49
CA PRO A 47 4.54 -18.67 -4.62
C PRO A 47 5.05 -19.27 -5.93
N THR A 48 4.16 -19.48 -6.89
CA THR A 48 4.47 -19.92 -8.27
C THR A 48 4.11 -18.81 -9.25
N ALA A 49 4.49 -18.94 -10.53
CA ALA A 49 4.10 -18.00 -11.59
C ALA A 49 4.37 -16.51 -11.27
N PHE A 50 5.48 -16.21 -10.61
CA PHE A 50 5.84 -14.85 -10.26
C PHE A 50 6.19 -14.03 -11.49
N ARG A 51 5.47 -12.93 -11.71
CA ARG A 51 5.78 -11.95 -12.76
C ARG A 51 5.51 -10.52 -12.32
N CYS A 52 6.32 -9.60 -12.83
CA CYS A 52 6.05 -8.17 -12.73
C CYS A 52 5.15 -7.77 -13.90
N ILE A 53 3.99 -7.22 -13.61
CA ILE A 53 2.98 -6.87 -14.62
C ILE A 53 2.86 -5.35 -14.83
N GLY A 54 3.52 -4.56 -14.00
CA GLY A 54 3.50 -3.11 -14.06
C GLY A 54 4.40 -2.50 -13.01
N SER A 55 4.72 -1.22 -13.19
CA SER A 55 5.43 -0.44 -12.18
C SER A 55 5.12 1.04 -12.35
N TYR A 56 5.24 1.79 -11.26
CA TYR A 56 5.14 3.24 -11.30
C TYR A 56 6.02 3.88 -10.23
N SER A 57 6.39 5.14 -10.48
CA SER A 57 7.00 6.00 -9.47
C SER A 57 6.16 7.27 -9.35
N TRP A 58 6.09 7.87 -8.16
CA TRP A 58 5.43 9.18 -8.04
C TRP A 58 6.39 10.28 -8.47
N ALA A 59 5.93 11.20 -9.31
CA ALA A 59 6.68 12.40 -9.65
C ALA A 59 6.90 13.28 -8.41
N THR A 60 8.05 13.94 -8.35
CA THR A 60 8.28 15.02 -7.39
C THR A 60 7.47 16.23 -7.80
N GLY A 61 6.72 16.83 -6.87
CA GLY A 61 5.87 17.98 -7.12
C GLY A 61 4.55 17.96 -6.37
N GLU A 62 3.79 19.05 -6.51
CA GLU A 62 2.48 19.22 -5.88
C GLU A 62 1.38 18.43 -6.61
N LYS A 63 1.47 18.32 -7.94
CA LYS A 63 0.54 17.51 -8.74
C LYS A 63 0.71 16.03 -8.43
N ASN A 64 -0.41 15.33 -8.31
CA ASN A 64 -0.45 13.88 -8.12
C ASN A 64 -0.22 13.18 -9.46
N THR A 65 1.03 13.12 -9.88
CA THR A 65 1.43 12.51 -11.17
C THR A 65 2.25 11.25 -10.91
N ILE A 66 1.95 10.18 -11.63
CA ILE A 66 2.75 8.96 -11.66
C ILE A 66 3.49 8.86 -13.00
N VAL A 67 4.67 8.25 -12.96
CA VAL A 67 5.46 7.86 -14.13
C VAL A 67 5.26 6.37 -14.34
N VAL A 68 4.85 5.97 -15.55
CA VAL A 68 4.59 4.59 -15.96
C VAL A 68 5.35 4.30 -17.27
N PRO A 69 6.21 3.27 -17.34
CA PRO A 69 6.68 2.45 -16.21
C PRO A 69 7.45 3.29 -15.19
N GLY A 70 7.55 2.80 -13.96
CA GLY A 70 8.25 3.52 -12.89
C GLY A 70 9.75 3.57 -13.13
N CYS A 71 10.39 4.66 -12.68
CA CYS A 71 11.85 4.82 -12.69
C CYS A 71 12.40 4.55 -11.28
N PRO A 72 12.94 3.35 -10.99
CA PRO A 72 13.62 3.10 -9.72
C PRO A 72 14.97 3.84 -9.66
N VAL A 73 15.46 4.10 -8.44
CA VAL A 73 16.84 4.54 -8.26
C VAL A 73 17.81 3.38 -8.52
N ILE A 74 19.00 3.68 -9.02
CA ILE A 74 20.06 2.72 -9.30
C ILE A 74 21.11 2.80 -8.20
N LEU A 75 21.58 1.65 -7.72
CA LEU A 75 22.71 1.59 -6.81
C LEU A 75 23.97 2.13 -7.50
N GLN A 76 24.64 3.08 -6.89
CA GLN A 76 25.90 3.61 -7.39
C GLN A 76 27.07 3.14 -6.53
N THR A 77 28.21 2.89 -7.19
CA THR A 77 29.47 2.62 -6.50
C THR A 77 29.86 3.85 -5.68
N THR A 78 30.04 3.67 -4.38
CA THR A 78 30.44 4.74 -3.47
C THR A 78 31.67 4.31 -2.70
N THR A 79 32.67 5.19 -2.58
CA THR A 79 33.91 4.90 -1.87
C THR A 79 33.67 4.90 -0.36
N LEU A 80 34.17 3.88 0.33
CA LEU A 80 34.11 3.79 1.79
C LEU A 80 35.40 4.36 2.42
N PRO A 81 35.31 4.92 3.66
CA PRO A 81 34.13 5.01 4.52
C PRO A 81 33.16 6.14 4.14
N LEU A 82 31.84 5.88 4.26
CA LEU A 82 30.81 6.93 4.14
C LEU A 82 30.62 7.67 5.47
N GLN A 83 30.68 8.99 5.43
CA GLN A 83 30.19 9.85 6.52
C GLN A 83 28.77 10.35 6.18
N LEU A 84 27.78 9.89 6.95
CA LEU A 84 26.37 10.26 6.75
C LEU A 84 25.95 11.38 7.72
N LYS A 85 25.28 12.40 7.19
CA LYS A 85 24.69 13.46 8.01
C LYS A 85 23.30 13.07 8.51
N ARG A 86 23.12 13.05 9.83
CA ARG A 86 21.80 12.89 10.45
C ARG A 86 20.91 14.08 10.07
N ARG A 87 19.72 13.80 9.56
CA ARG A 87 18.71 14.82 9.29
C ARG A 87 17.32 14.31 9.60
N SER A 88 16.50 15.20 10.14
CA SER A 88 15.06 14.94 10.15
C SER A 88 14.55 14.98 8.71
N HIS A 89 13.63 14.09 8.38
CA HIS A 89 13.05 14.04 7.06
C HIS A 89 11.59 13.62 7.12
N LYS A 90 10.82 14.01 6.10
CA LYS A 90 9.44 13.56 5.94
C LYS A 90 9.45 12.22 5.22
N HIS A 91 8.76 11.24 5.77
CA HIS A 91 8.61 9.92 5.19
C HIS A 91 7.14 9.61 4.95
N PHE A 92 6.81 9.09 3.76
CA PHE A 92 5.48 8.58 3.48
C PHE A 92 5.32 7.21 4.11
N VAL A 93 4.49 7.16 5.15
CA VAL A 93 4.02 5.90 5.73
C VAL A 93 3.16 5.20 4.69
N ASP A 94 2.30 5.94 4.00
CA ASP A 94 1.39 5.48 2.96
C ASP A 94 1.30 6.58 1.89
N GLN A 95 2.12 6.46 0.84
CA GLN A 95 2.22 7.49 -0.19
C GLN A 95 0.97 7.55 -1.07
N ASN A 96 0.41 6.39 -1.43
CA ASN A 96 -0.78 6.34 -2.25
C ASN A 96 -1.99 6.91 -1.51
N GLY A 97 -2.22 6.49 -0.26
CA GLY A 97 -3.27 7.06 0.58
C GLY A 97 -3.02 8.53 0.96
N HIS A 98 -1.78 9.01 0.88
CA HIS A 98 -1.49 10.45 1.01
C HIS A 98 -1.86 11.24 -0.24
N ARG A 99 -1.49 10.73 -1.42
CA ARG A 99 -1.64 11.43 -2.70
C ARG A 99 -3.08 11.35 -3.20
N VAL A 100 -3.71 10.18 -3.09
CA VAL A 100 -5.04 9.88 -3.62
C VAL A 100 -5.89 9.21 -2.52
N PRO A 101 -6.31 9.96 -1.48
CA PRO A 101 -6.97 9.38 -0.30
C PRO A 101 -8.32 8.71 -0.59
N SER A 102 -9.02 9.13 -1.64
CA SER A 102 -10.32 8.54 -2.04
C SER A 102 -10.18 7.22 -2.79
N CYS A 103 -9.06 6.98 -3.46
CA CYS A 103 -8.80 5.75 -4.20
C CYS A 103 -7.30 5.38 -4.18
N PRO A 104 -6.77 4.90 -3.03
CA PRO A 104 -5.35 4.61 -2.87
C PRO A 104 -4.79 3.53 -3.81
N LEU A 105 -5.65 2.66 -4.35
CA LEU A 105 -5.25 1.63 -5.31
C LEU A 105 -5.25 2.11 -6.76
N LEU A 106 -5.80 3.29 -7.07
CA LEU A 106 -5.89 3.80 -8.44
C LEU A 106 -4.55 3.76 -9.21
N PRO A 107 -3.39 4.15 -8.62
CA PRO A 107 -2.11 4.07 -9.33
C PRO A 107 -1.74 2.66 -9.82
N ILE A 108 -2.23 1.62 -9.14
CA ILE A 108 -1.97 0.24 -9.53
C ILE A 108 -2.65 -0.05 -10.86
N PHE A 109 -3.95 0.26 -10.95
CA PHE A 109 -4.75 -0.01 -12.14
C PHE A 109 -4.27 0.82 -13.34
N LEU A 110 -3.83 2.06 -13.10
CA LEU A 110 -3.28 2.92 -14.16
C LEU A 110 -1.91 2.45 -14.68
N ALA A 111 -1.12 1.76 -13.85
CA ALA A 111 0.24 1.36 -14.20
C ALA A 111 0.35 -0.06 -14.77
N VAL A 112 -0.77 -0.77 -14.90
CA VAL A 112 -0.86 -2.09 -15.52
C VAL A 112 -1.39 -1.92 -16.95
N PRO A 113 -0.81 -2.60 -17.96
CA PRO A 113 -1.30 -2.54 -19.33
C PRO A 113 -2.78 -2.92 -19.44
N THR A 114 -3.50 -2.24 -20.34
CA THR A 114 -4.94 -2.52 -20.60
C THR A 114 -5.20 -3.91 -21.16
N THR A 115 -4.18 -4.59 -21.67
CA THR A 115 -4.22 -5.98 -22.13
C THR A 115 -4.19 -7.00 -20.98
N PHE A 116 -3.96 -6.56 -19.74
CA PHE A 116 -3.96 -7.45 -18.59
C PHE A 116 -5.37 -7.85 -18.20
N ASP A 117 -5.62 -9.16 -18.08
CA ASP A 117 -6.91 -9.71 -17.71
C ASP A 117 -7.09 -9.75 -16.18
N TRP A 118 -7.79 -8.74 -15.67
CA TRP A 118 -8.12 -8.62 -14.26
C TRP A 118 -9.13 -9.66 -13.76
N SER A 119 -9.90 -10.31 -14.63
CA SER A 119 -10.91 -11.31 -14.22
C SER A 119 -10.30 -12.54 -13.56
N LEU A 120 -9.01 -12.77 -13.82
CA LEU A 120 -8.24 -13.88 -13.27
C LEU A 120 -7.76 -13.60 -11.85
N VAL A 121 -7.89 -12.36 -11.39
CA VAL A 121 -7.41 -11.90 -10.10
C VAL A 121 -8.53 -11.94 -9.07
N HIS A 122 -8.29 -12.65 -7.97
CA HIS A 122 -9.26 -12.78 -6.88
C HIS A 122 -8.96 -11.84 -5.72
N VAL A 123 -7.71 -11.42 -5.56
CA VAL A 123 -7.30 -10.49 -4.51
C VAL A 123 -6.29 -9.52 -5.10
N VAL A 124 -6.44 -8.22 -4.77
CA VAL A 124 -5.43 -7.17 -4.96
C VAL A 124 -5.06 -6.66 -3.58
N ALA A 125 -3.79 -6.72 -3.18
CA ALA A 125 -3.43 -6.33 -1.81
C ALA A 125 -2.05 -5.68 -1.70
N GLU A 126 -1.93 -4.55 -1.00
CA GLU A 126 -0.63 -3.93 -0.73
C GLU A 126 0.29 -4.79 0.16
N ARG A 127 1.61 -4.66 -0.01
CA ARG A 127 2.61 -5.38 0.84
C ARG A 127 2.34 -5.20 2.32
N ASN A 128 1.98 -3.98 2.71
CA ASN A 128 1.80 -3.62 4.11
C ASN A 128 0.62 -4.36 4.75
N SER A 129 -0.52 -4.44 4.05
CA SER A 129 -1.71 -5.17 4.48
C SER A 129 -1.37 -6.64 4.77
N LEU A 130 -0.57 -7.24 3.91
CA LEU A 130 -0.23 -8.66 4.03
C LEU A 130 0.80 -8.92 5.12
N ARG A 131 1.73 -7.97 5.34
CA ARG A 131 2.62 -8.01 6.50
C ARG A 131 1.88 -7.84 7.82
N LYS A 132 0.79 -7.07 7.85
CA LYS A 132 -0.06 -6.94 9.04
C LYS A 132 -0.76 -8.27 9.33
N LEU A 133 -1.38 -8.89 8.31
CA LEU A 133 -2.00 -10.21 8.43
C LEU A 133 -0.99 -11.28 8.85
N LEU A 134 0.20 -11.31 8.23
CA LEU A 134 1.27 -12.24 8.62
C LEU A 134 1.72 -12.01 10.07
N GLY A 135 1.91 -10.75 10.46
CA GLY A 135 2.24 -10.43 11.85
C GLY A 135 1.15 -10.89 12.83
N TRP A 136 -0.11 -10.69 12.48
CA TRP A 136 -1.25 -11.12 13.29
C TRP A 136 -1.26 -12.64 13.52
N VAL A 137 -1.12 -13.43 12.45
CA VAL A 137 -1.05 -14.90 12.58
C VAL A 137 0.20 -15.37 13.36
N GLN A 138 1.25 -14.56 13.39
CA GLN A 138 2.46 -14.79 14.19
C GLN A 138 2.38 -14.23 15.62
N GLY A 139 1.19 -13.79 16.08
CA GLY A 139 0.99 -13.32 17.46
C GLY A 139 1.36 -11.85 17.71
N ARG A 140 1.53 -11.04 16.66
CA ARG A 140 1.78 -9.60 16.82
C ARG A 140 0.58 -8.92 17.49
N LYS A 141 0.79 -8.37 18.68
CA LYS A 141 -0.24 -7.68 19.48
C LYS A 141 -0.61 -6.26 19.01
N LYS A 142 0.03 -5.75 17.96
CA LYS A 142 -0.23 -4.39 17.46
C LYS A 142 -1.52 -4.38 16.65
N ALA A 143 -2.51 -3.60 17.10
CA ALA A 143 -3.74 -3.38 16.36
C ALA A 143 -3.47 -2.80 14.96
N PHE A 144 -4.23 -3.25 13.98
CA PHE A 144 -4.15 -2.79 12.60
C PHE A 144 -5.52 -2.82 11.95
N LYS A 145 -5.71 -1.94 10.97
CA LYS A 145 -6.87 -1.93 10.09
C LYS A 145 -6.42 -2.12 8.64
N ILE A 146 -7.23 -2.84 7.89
CA ILE A 146 -7.18 -3.02 6.45
C ILE A 146 -8.61 -2.78 5.99
N ASP A 147 -8.77 -1.90 5.00
CA ASP A 147 -10.07 -1.69 4.38
C ASP A 147 -10.19 -2.64 3.18
N LEU A 148 -11.41 -3.13 2.97
CA LEU A 148 -11.72 -4.13 1.95
C LEU A 148 -12.86 -3.63 1.06
N GLU A 149 -12.72 -3.84 -0.24
CA GLU A 149 -13.78 -3.63 -1.23
C GLU A 149 -13.89 -4.87 -2.11
N LEU A 150 -15.11 -5.26 -2.47
CA LEU A 150 -15.38 -6.33 -3.43
C LEU A 150 -15.78 -5.71 -4.76
N VAL A 151 -15.01 -5.95 -5.81
CA VAL A 151 -15.26 -5.49 -7.18
C VAL A 151 -15.37 -6.70 -8.08
N GLY A 152 -16.58 -7.02 -8.55
CA GLY A 152 -16.84 -8.29 -9.23
C GLY A 152 -16.54 -9.47 -8.30
N GLU A 153 -15.59 -10.32 -8.69
CA GLU A 153 -15.09 -11.44 -7.89
C GLU A 153 -13.74 -11.14 -7.21
N THR A 154 -13.23 -9.92 -7.36
CA THR A 154 -11.92 -9.51 -6.84
C THR A 154 -12.07 -8.74 -5.53
N VAL A 155 -11.35 -9.16 -4.50
CA VAL A 155 -11.26 -8.45 -3.22
C VAL A 155 -10.05 -7.51 -3.22
N LEU A 156 -10.29 -6.22 -3.02
CA LEU A 156 -9.28 -5.19 -2.89
C LEU A 156 -8.96 -4.94 -1.42
N LEU A 157 -7.71 -5.17 -1.00
CA LEU A 157 -7.21 -4.91 0.35
C LEU A 157 -6.27 -3.71 0.30
N TYR A 158 -6.74 -2.56 0.78
CA TYR A 158 -5.90 -1.37 0.85
C TYR A 158 -5.59 -0.98 2.28
N ARG A 159 -4.47 -0.28 2.41
CA ARG A 159 -3.90 0.04 3.69
C ARG A 159 -4.69 1.15 4.36
N TRP A 160 -5.10 0.90 5.60
CA TRP A 160 -5.42 1.98 6.53
C TRP A 160 -4.21 2.38 7.38
N SER A 161 -3.98 3.69 7.51
CA SER A 161 -2.94 4.26 8.38
C SER A 161 -3.46 5.52 9.10
N GLU A 162 -3.18 5.62 10.40
CA GLU A 162 -3.47 6.82 11.21
C GLU A 162 -2.83 8.08 10.60
N LYS A 163 -1.58 7.95 10.17
CA LYS A 163 -0.82 8.98 9.47
C LYS A 163 -0.31 8.42 8.15
N THR A 164 -0.55 9.14 7.07
CA THR A 164 -0.02 8.79 5.74
C THR A 164 1.39 9.35 5.54
N ARG A 165 1.78 10.35 6.33
CA ARG A 165 3.12 10.94 6.37
C ARG A 165 3.56 11.20 7.80
N VAL A 166 4.81 10.91 8.10
CA VAL A 166 5.44 11.18 9.41
C VAL A 166 6.73 11.96 9.22
N THR A 167 7.14 12.68 10.25
CA THR A 167 8.50 13.22 10.34
C THR A 167 9.33 12.21 11.12
N ILE A 168 10.36 11.67 10.48
CA ILE A 168 11.35 10.84 11.16
C ILE A 168 12.32 11.81 11.86
N PRO A 169 12.53 11.68 13.18
CA PRO A 169 13.47 12.52 13.91
C PRO A 169 14.90 12.30 13.40
N ASN A 170 15.82 13.18 13.79
CA ASN A 170 17.22 13.17 13.37
C ASN A 170 18.03 12.00 13.96
N ASN A 171 17.46 10.80 14.11
CA ASN A 171 18.09 9.60 14.67
C ASN A 171 18.11 8.41 13.73
N ASP A 172 17.71 8.60 12.48
CA ASP A 172 17.78 7.60 11.43
C ASP A 172 18.84 7.98 10.37
N PHE A 173 19.49 6.95 9.83
CA PHE A 173 20.45 7.06 8.73
C PHE A 173 19.90 6.50 7.43
N GLY A 174 18.75 5.82 7.42
CA GLY A 174 18.21 5.11 6.25
C GLY A 174 18.07 6.01 5.02
N ALA A 175 17.40 7.16 5.17
CA ALA A 175 17.21 8.07 4.05
C ALA A 175 18.52 8.72 3.55
N ALA A 176 19.47 9.00 4.47
CA ALA A 176 20.77 9.57 4.11
C ALA A 176 21.66 8.52 3.42
N PHE A 177 21.58 7.26 3.87
CA PHE A 177 22.28 6.15 3.26
C PHE A 177 21.73 5.86 1.85
N GLU A 178 20.41 5.75 1.70
CA GLU A 178 19.77 5.55 0.38
C GLU A 178 20.19 6.66 -0.60
N GLU A 179 20.18 7.93 -0.20
CA GLU A 179 20.63 9.04 -1.06
C GLU A 179 22.11 8.97 -1.42
N ALA A 180 22.97 8.56 -0.47
CA ALA A 180 24.41 8.50 -0.72
C ALA A 180 24.78 7.34 -1.67
N VAL A 181 24.10 6.20 -1.57
CA VAL A 181 24.43 4.99 -2.34
C VAL A 181 23.54 4.77 -3.56
N THR A 182 22.60 5.67 -3.85
CA THR A 182 21.76 5.56 -5.05
C THR A 182 21.74 6.84 -5.87
N ARG A 183 21.47 6.69 -7.16
CA ARG A 183 21.28 7.79 -8.11
C ARG A 183 20.00 7.57 -8.93
N PRO A 184 19.40 8.63 -9.49
CA PRO A 184 18.35 8.48 -10.49
C PRO A 184 18.80 7.59 -11.65
N ALA A 185 17.86 6.82 -12.22
CA ALA A 185 18.12 6.06 -13.43
C ALA A 185 18.41 6.98 -14.62
N ASP A 186 19.30 6.53 -15.51
CA ASP A 186 19.64 7.27 -16.72
C ASP A 186 18.40 7.40 -17.62
N GLY A 187 18.15 8.62 -18.11
CA GLY A 187 16.94 8.91 -18.91
C GLY A 187 15.65 9.06 -18.10
N SER A 188 15.71 9.17 -16.76
CA SER A 188 14.52 9.50 -15.96
C SER A 188 13.95 10.86 -16.39
N PRO A 189 12.72 10.92 -16.94
CA PRO A 189 12.20 12.14 -17.56
C PRO A 189 11.93 13.24 -16.54
N ILE A 190 11.68 12.86 -15.28
CA ILE A 190 11.44 13.76 -14.15
C ILE A 190 11.98 13.16 -12.85
N PRO A 191 12.28 13.99 -11.84
CA PRO A 191 12.56 13.49 -10.49
C PRO A 191 11.36 12.73 -9.93
N THR A 192 11.61 11.61 -9.25
CA THR A 192 10.57 10.78 -8.66
C THR A 192 10.85 10.47 -7.19
N HIS A 193 9.80 10.16 -6.43
CA HIS A 193 9.87 9.72 -5.05
C HIS A 193 9.04 8.46 -4.85
N GLY A 194 9.67 7.39 -4.36
CA GLY A 194 9.01 6.12 -4.16
C GLY A 194 8.78 5.40 -5.48
N HIS A 195 9.18 4.13 -5.51
CA HIS A 195 9.02 3.25 -6.65
C HIS A 195 8.20 2.02 -6.24
N TYR A 196 7.23 1.68 -7.08
CA TYR A 196 6.26 0.62 -6.82
C TYR A 196 6.29 -0.38 -7.97
N ARG A 197 6.50 -1.65 -7.62
CA ARG A 197 6.32 -2.77 -8.55
C ARG A 197 5.00 -3.46 -8.28
N ILE A 198 4.30 -3.80 -9.36
CA ILE A 198 3.04 -4.52 -9.35
C ILE A 198 3.36 -5.93 -9.81
N VAL A 199 3.15 -6.88 -8.92
CA VAL A 199 3.54 -8.27 -9.14
C VAL A 199 2.34 -9.18 -8.98
N GLU A 200 2.27 -10.16 -9.85
CA GLU A 200 1.30 -11.25 -9.80
C GLU A 200 2.05 -12.53 -9.47
N TYR A 201 1.42 -13.39 -8.69
CA TYR A 201 1.89 -14.75 -8.49
C TYR A 201 0.79 -15.66 -7.95
N GLU A 202 1.01 -16.96 -8.11
CA GLU A 202 0.13 -18.05 -7.76
C GLU A 202 0.46 -18.68 -6.39
N PHE A 203 -0.53 -19.26 -5.70
CA PHE A 203 -0.45 -19.90 -4.38
C PHE A 203 -1.63 -20.86 -4.43
N VAL A 204 -1.39 -22.07 -3.97
CA VAL A 204 -2.44 -23.02 -3.66
C VAL A 204 -3.10 -22.55 -2.37
N LEU A 205 -4.24 -21.89 -2.51
CA LEU A 205 -5.05 -21.44 -1.38
C LEU A 205 -6.11 -22.51 -1.14
N SER A 206 -5.99 -23.29 -0.07
CA SER A 206 -7.14 -24.01 0.47
C SER A 206 -8.13 -23.02 1.11
N TYR A 207 -7.63 -21.87 1.62
CA TYR A 207 -8.39 -20.66 1.98
C TYR A 207 -7.48 -19.41 1.83
N ALA A 208 -8.01 -18.28 1.34
CA ALA A 208 -7.32 -17.07 0.81
C ALA A 208 -6.23 -16.43 1.71
N VAL A 209 -5.10 -15.90 1.20
CA VAL A 209 -4.84 -14.51 0.70
C VAL A 209 -3.36 -14.43 0.22
N LYS A 210 -2.97 -13.56 -0.75
CA LYS A 210 -1.54 -13.34 -1.11
C LYS A 210 -1.01 -11.89 -1.16
N LYS A 211 0.30 -11.80 -0.82
CA LYS A 211 1.42 -10.79 -0.66
C LYS A 211 1.98 -9.80 -1.79
N THR A 212 1.76 -8.48 -1.69
CA THR A 212 2.52 -7.33 -2.28
C THR A 212 2.02 -6.79 -3.63
N HIS A 213 1.16 -5.75 -3.59
CA HIS A 213 0.27 -5.35 -4.69
C HIS A 213 -0.22 -6.57 -5.47
N ALA A 214 -0.60 -7.58 -4.69
CA ALA A 214 -0.54 -8.93 -5.16
C ALA A 214 -1.86 -9.30 -5.78
N LEU A 215 -1.75 -9.68 -7.03
CA LEU A 215 -2.81 -10.26 -7.82
C LEU A 215 -2.76 -11.77 -7.66
N VAL A 216 -3.89 -12.34 -7.27
CA VAL A 216 -4.02 -13.73 -6.85
C VAL A 216 -4.92 -14.48 -7.82
N ARG A 217 -4.35 -15.28 -8.73
CA ARG A 217 -5.08 -16.29 -9.51
C ARG A 217 -5.05 -17.65 -8.79
N PRO A 218 -6.18 -18.34 -8.57
CA PRO A 218 -6.25 -19.75 -8.16
C PRO A 218 -6.28 -20.66 -9.39
N GLN A 219 -5.78 -21.88 -9.24
CA GLN A 219 -6.01 -22.94 -10.23
C GLN A 219 -7.44 -23.49 -10.13
N GLY A 220 -7.96 -23.89 -11.28
CA GLY A 220 -9.37 -24.12 -11.56
C GLY A 220 -10.15 -24.92 -10.53
N ARG A 221 -11.22 -24.30 -10.05
CA ARG A 221 -12.58 -24.85 -9.89
C ARG A 221 -13.50 -23.64 -9.71
N HIS A 222 -14.52 -23.53 -10.57
CA HIS A 222 -15.52 -22.46 -10.46
C HIS A 222 -16.15 -22.47 -9.06
N PHE A 223 -15.87 -21.44 -8.26
CA PHE A 223 -16.58 -21.22 -7.00
C PHE A 223 -17.89 -20.51 -7.31
N LYS A 224 -18.99 -21.27 -7.38
CA LYS A 224 -20.34 -20.68 -7.31
C LYS A 224 -20.61 -20.25 -5.88
N LEU A 225 -20.47 -18.96 -5.57
CA LEU A 225 -21.06 -18.39 -4.35
C LEU A 225 -22.59 -18.45 -4.46
N ARG A 226 -23.23 -19.36 -3.71
CA ARG A 226 -24.68 -19.32 -3.50
C ARG A 226 -25.01 -18.17 -2.56
N ARG A 227 -25.77 -17.18 -3.05
CA ARG A 227 -26.42 -16.17 -2.20
C ARG A 227 -27.43 -16.84 -1.28
N PRO A 228 -27.56 -16.44 0.00
CA PRO A 228 -28.75 -16.75 0.79
C PRO A 228 -29.94 -16.05 0.15
N GLN A 229 -30.99 -16.80 -0.20
CA GLN A 229 -32.27 -16.19 -0.55
C GLN A 229 -32.90 -15.64 0.73
N SER A 230 -32.97 -14.31 0.85
CA SER A 230 -33.87 -13.68 1.80
C SER A 230 -35.30 -13.86 1.30
N LYS A 231 -36.05 -14.75 1.96
CA LYS A 231 -37.52 -14.75 1.86
C LYS A 231 -38.02 -13.49 2.55
N LEU A 232 -38.62 -12.58 1.79
CA LEU A 232 -39.49 -11.54 2.34
C LEU A 232 -40.81 -12.21 2.74
N PRO A 233 -41.35 -11.96 3.94
CA PRO A 233 -42.73 -12.33 4.26
C PRO A 233 -43.71 -11.44 3.49
N HIS A 234 -44.88 -12.04 3.20
CA HIS A 234 -45.97 -11.56 2.36
C HIS A 234 -46.45 -10.13 2.64
#